data_AF-A0A0M2K314-F1
#
_entry.id   AF-A0A0M2K314-F1
#
_cell.length_a   1.000
_cell.length_b   1.000
_cell.length_c   1.000
_cell.angle_alpha   90.00
_cell.angle_beta   90.00
_cell.angle_gamma   90.00
#
_symmetry.space_group_name_H-M   'P 1'
#
loop_
_entity.id
_entity.type
_entity.pdbx_description
1 polymer ?
#
loop_
_entity_poly.entity_id
_entity_poly.type
_entity_poly.pdbx_seq_one_letter_code
_entity_poly.pdbx_strand_id
1 'polypeptide(L)'
;MTEDTWNHRDLPVLRAVVDIYERTGRSIKPRQIEQECGFDEETVQRALRVLNREPYFEKVSGAFGGLILLVGAPTADPLRVAGQWPTPENQLERMVAALEAAADDEGRDDEERGRFRQAILALRGAAYQVAIGALGGAGGNMITG
;
A
#
# COMPACT_ATOMS: atom_id res chain seq x y z
N MET A 1 -12.00 -13.30 19.12
CA MET A 1 -10.85 -12.80 18.34
C MET A 1 -11.17 -13.02 16.88
N THR A 2 -11.12 -11.98 16.06
CA THR A 2 -11.32 -12.09 14.61
C THR A 2 -10.10 -12.79 14.00
N GLU A 3 -10.32 -13.74 13.10
CA GLU A 3 -9.25 -14.44 12.36
C GLU A 3 -8.43 -13.45 11.52
N ASP A 4 -7.11 -13.67 11.40
CA ASP A 4 -6.24 -12.89 10.50
C ASP A 4 -6.51 -13.28 9.04
N THR A 5 -7.56 -12.69 8.46
CA THR A 5 -7.90 -12.93 7.06
C THR A 5 -7.02 -12.14 6.10
N TRP A 6 -6.32 -11.12 6.58
CA TRP A 6 -5.54 -10.23 5.74
C TRP A 6 -4.38 -10.99 5.10
N ASN A 7 -3.51 -11.58 5.91
CA ASN A 7 -2.32 -12.26 5.42
C ASN A 7 -2.64 -13.59 4.70
N HIS A 8 -3.71 -14.27 5.13
CA HIS A 8 -4.03 -15.61 4.67
C HIS A 8 -5.05 -15.66 3.52
N ARG A 9 -5.76 -14.57 3.23
CA ARG A 9 -6.79 -14.52 2.19
C ARG A 9 -6.77 -13.25 1.35
N ASP A 10 -6.88 -12.09 2.00
CA ASP A 10 -7.18 -10.83 1.30
C ASP A 10 -5.95 -10.32 0.53
N LEU A 11 -4.76 -10.37 1.14
CA LEU A 11 -3.51 -9.94 0.49
C LEU A 11 -3.09 -10.85 -0.69
N PRO A 12 -3.14 -12.20 -0.60
CA PRO A 12 -2.90 -13.05 -1.76
C PRO A 12 -3.84 -12.76 -2.93
N VAL A 13 -5.13 -12.50 -2.66
CA VAL A 13 -6.11 -12.13 -3.69
C VAL A 13 -5.78 -10.76 -4.30
N LEU A 14 -5.41 -9.78 -3.49
CA LEU A 14 -5.04 -8.45 -3.97
C LEU A 14 -3.80 -8.49 -4.88
N ARG A 15 -2.78 -9.29 -4.51
CA ARG A 15 -1.59 -9.53 -5.33
C ARG A 15 -1.93 -10.16 -6.68
N ALA A 16 -2.75 -11.21 -6.67
CA ALA A 16 -3.21 -11.85 -7.91
C ALA A 16 -3.94 -10.86 -8.84
N VAL A 17 -4.80 -9.99 -8.30
CA VAL A 17 -5.48 -8.95 -9.09
C VAL A 17 -4.46 -8.01 -9.74
N VAL A 18 -3.47 -7.54 -8.97
CA VAL A 18 -2.41 -6.67 -9.45
C VAL A 18 -1.60 -7.36 -10.56
N ASP A 19 -1.13 -8.59 -10.34
CA ASP A 19 -0.31 -9.34 -11.31
C ASP A 19 -1.06 -9.63 -12.62
N ILE A 20 -2.34 -9.99 -12.53
CA ILE A 20 -3.17 -10.19 -13.72
C ILE A 20 -3.37 -8.88 -14.47
N TYR A 21 -3.61 -7.77 -13.77
CA TYR A 21 -3.83 -6.48 -14.40
C TYR A 21 -2.57 -6.00 -15.12
N GLU A 22 -1.41 -6.07 -14.48
CA GLU A 22 -0.12 -5.70 -15.09
C GLU A 22 0.16 -6.48 -16.38
N ARG A 23 -0.16 -7.79 -16.38
CA ARG A 23 0.04 -8.64 -17.56
C ARG A 23 -0.95 -8.36 -18.69
N THR A 24 -2.17 -7.91 -18.38
CA THR A 24 -3.29 -7.91 -19.36
C THR A 24 -3.83 -6.53 -19.71
N GLY A 25 -3.70 -5.55 -18.83
CA GLY A 25 -4.29 -4.21 -18.91
C GLY A 25 -5.82 -4.20 -18.98
N ARG A 26 -6.49 -5.28 -18.58
CA ARG A 26 -7.94 -5.49 -18.79
C ARG A 26 -8.64 -5.76 -17.46
N SER A 27 -9.96 -5.53 -17.46
CA SER A 27 -10.81 -5.96 -16.34
C SER A 27 -10.71 -7.47 -16.11
N ILE A 28 -10.73 -7.86 -14.84
CA ILE A 28 -10.38 -9.20 -14.38
C ILE A 28 -11.63 -9.91 -13.91
N LYS A 29 -11.80 -11.17 -14.32
CA LYS A 29 -12.86 -12.06 -13.82
C LYS A 29 -12.39 -12.80 -12.56
N PRO A 30 -13.26 -13.06 -11.57
CA PRO A 30 -12.93 -13.85 -10.38
C PRO A 30 -12.22 -15.17 -10.67
N ARG A 31 -12.67 -15.90 -11.70
CA ARG A 31 -12.03 -17.15 -12.14
C ARG A 31 -10.55 -17.00 -12.50
N GLN A 32 -10.13 -15.86 -13.02
CA GLN A 32 -8.71 -15.62 -13.31
C GLN A 32 -7.92 -15.45 -12.01
N ILE A 33 -8.52 -14.83 -11.00
CA ILE A 33 -7.94 -14.62 -9.68
C ILE A 33 -7.81 -15.96 -8.95
N GLU A 34 -8.86 -16.78 -8.96
CA GLU A 34 -8.85 -18.16 -8.45
C GLU A 34 -7.68 -18.97 -9.00
N GLN A 35 -7.46 -18.89 -10.32
CA GLN A 35 -6.36 -19.59 -10.99
C GLN A 35 -4.98 -19.06 -10.58
N GLU A 36 -4.85 -17.76 -10.34
CA GLU A 36 -3.57 -17.12 -10.01
C GLU A 36 -3.18 -17.35 -8.54
N CYS A 37 -4.12 -17.27 -7.59
CA CYS A 37 -3.83 -17.48 -6.17
C CYS A 37 -4.12 -18.89 -5.65
N GLY A 38 -4.74 -19.76 -6.45
CA GLY A 38 -5.08 -21.14 -6.08
C GLY A 38 -6.22 -21.28 -5.08
N PHE A 39 -7.04 -20.24 -4.89
CA PHE A 39 -8.22 -20.26 -4.03
C PHE A 39 -9.48 -20.67 -4.77
N ASP A 40 -10.44 -21.20 -4.03
CA ASP A 40 -11.78 -21.46 -4.55
C ASP A 40 -12.60 -20.18 -4.72
N GLU A 41 -13.69 -20.30 -5.49
CA GLU A 41 -14.59 -19.19 -5.81
C GLU A 41 -15.13 -18.52 -4.54
N GLU A 42 -15.52 -19.29 -3.52
CA GLU A 42 -16.09 -18.72 -2.30
C GLU A 42 -15.07 -17.85 -1.56
N THR A 43 -13.84 -18.33 -1.43
CA THR A 43 -12.73 -17.64 -0.78
C THR A 43 -12.40 -16.35 -1.52
N VAL A 44 -12.32 -16.40 -2.86
CA VAL A 44 -12.06 -15.21 -3.69
C VAL A 44 -13.21 -14.21 -3.59
N GLN A 45 -14.46 -14.64 -3.67
CA GLN A 45 -15.62 -13.75 -3.54
C GLN A 45 -15.69 -13.09 -2.16
N ARG A 46 -15.34 -13.81 -1.08
CA ARG A 46 -15.25 -13.24 0.26
C ARG A 46 -14.15 -12.17 0.35
N ALA A 47 -12.97 -12.47 -0.20
CA ALA A 47 -11.85 -11.53 -0.22
C ALA A 47 -12.19 -10.26 -1.01
N LEU A 48 -12.70 -10.41 -2.23
CA LEU A 48 -13.07 -9.29 -3.08
C LEU A 48 -14.15 -8.41 -2.44
N ARG A 49 -15.12 -8.98 -1.71
CA ARG A 49 -16.12 -8.22 -0.95
C ARG A 49 -15.51 -7.40 0.18
N VAL A 50 -14.48 -7.92 0.84
CA VAL A 50 -13.75 -7.18 1.89
C VAL A 50 -12.91 -6.08 1.26
N LEU A 51 -12.12 -6.41 0.23
CA LEU A 51 -11.26 -5.46 -0.48
C LEU A 51 -12.04 -4.32 -1.13
N ASN A 52 -13.25 -4.60 -1.66
CA ASN A 52 -14.12 -3.58 -2.26
C ASN A 52 -14.76 -2.62 -1.25
N ARG A 53 -14.52 -2.77 0.06
CA ARG A 53 -14.90 -1.75 1.05
C ARG A 53 -13.98 -0.54 1.01
N GLU A 54 -12.75 -0.74 0.55
CA GLU A 54 -11.75 0.29 0.35
C GLU A 54 -11.61 0.60 -1.15
N PRO A 55 -11.10 1.78 -1.54
CA PRO A 55 -10.96 2.20 -2.93
C PRO A 55 -9.76 1.52 -3.62
N TYR A 56 -9.61 0.20 -3.46
CA TYR A 56 -8.56 -0.60 -4.09
C TYR A 56 -8.79 -0.84 -5.58
N PHE A 57 -10.02 -0.71 -6.07
CA PHE A 57 -10.33 -0.93 -7.48
C PHE A 57 -11.09 0.28 -8.04
N GLU A 58 -10.73 0.74 -9.23
CA GLU A 58 -11.42 1.87 -9.88
C GLU A 58 -12.91 1.61 -10.09
N LYS A 59 -13.26 0.34 -10.39
CA LYS A 59 -14.63 -0.08 -10.60
C LYS A 59 -14.77 -1.57 -10.32
N VAL A 60 -15.81 -1.94 -9.59
CA VAL A 60 -16.22 -3.35 -9.45
C VAL A 60 -17.65 -3.50 -9.98
N SER A 61 -17.87 -4.52 -10.80
CA SER A 61 -19.21 -4.85 -11.31
C SER A 61 -19.70 -6.13 -10.63
N GLY A 62 -20.91 -6.08 -10.06
CA GLY A 62 -21.53 -7.22 -9.39
C GLY A 62 -22.76 -7.76 -10.11
N ALA A 63 -23.19 -8.96 -9.71
CA ALA A 63 -24.44 -9.59 -10.11
C ALA A 63 -25.51 -9.45 -9.01
N PHE A 64 -26.74 -9.81 -9.35
CA PHE A 64 -27.78 -10.05 -8.35
C PHE A 64 -27.31 -11.14 -7.36
N GLY A 65 -27.47 -10.91 -6.05
CA GLY A 65 -26.97 -11.81 -5.01
C GLY A 65 -25.57 -11.47 -4.45
N GLY A 66 -24.96 -10.36 -4.89
CA GLY A 66 -23.73 -9.83 -4.25
C GLY A 66 -22.42 -10.47 -4.73
N LEU A 67 -22.47 -11.26 -5.80
CA LEU A 67 -21.28 -11.79 -6.47
C LEU A 67 -20.58 -10.69 -7.26
N ILE A 68 -19.26 -10.62 -7.17
CA ILE A 68 -18.45 -9.76 -8.00
C ILE A 68 -18.17 -10.49 -9.32
N LEU A 69 -18.48 -9.85 -10.45
CA LEU A 69 -18.32 -10.42 -11.80
C LEU A 69 -17.06 -9.91 -12.51
N LEU A 70 -16.72 -8.64 -12.28
CA LEU A 70 -15.56 -7.99 -12.87
C LEU A 70 -14.90 -7.05 -11.87
N VAL A 71 -13.59 -7.13 -11.81
CA VAL A 71 -12.72 -6.22 -11.07
C VAL A 71 -12.00 -5.32 -12.08
N GLY A 72 -12.07 -4.01 -11.85
CA GLY A 72 -11.41 -2.99 -12.65
C GLY A 72 -9.92 -2.87 -12.34
N ALA A 73 -9.30 -1.79 -12.81
CA ALA A 73 -7.89 -1.53 -12.54
C ALA A 73 -7.63 -1.40 -11.03
N PRO A 74 -6.53 -1.95 -10.52
CA PRO A 74 -6.02 -1.61 -9.19
C PRO A 74 -5.70 -0.12 -9.12
N THR A 75 -6.02 0.53 -8.00
CA THR A 75 -5.57 1.90 -7.74
C THR A 75 -4.09 1.91 -7.28
N ALA A 76 -3.57 3.05 -6.83
CA ALA A 76 -2.18 3.14 -6.35
C ALA A 76 -1.95 2.43 -5.00
N ASP A 77 -2.96 2.35 -4.13
CA ASP A 77 -2.82 1.73 -2.81
C ASP A 77 -2.62 0.21 -2.86
N PRO A 78 -3.35 -0.57 -3.68
CA PRO A 78 -3.06 -1.98 -3.93
C PRO A 78 -1.64 -2.25 -4.37
N LEU A 79 -1.06 -1.39 -5.22
CA LEU A 79 0.31 -1.57 -5.73
C LEU A 79 1.34 -1.45 -4.59
N ARG A 80 1.11 -0.51 -3.65
CA ARG A 80 1.95 -0.36 -2.45
C ARG A 80 1.77 -1.54 -1.49
N VAL A 81 0.52 -1.91 -1.24
CA VAL A 81 0.14 -2.95 -0.27
C VAL A 81 0.56 -4.35 -0.75
N ALA A 82 0.45 -4.62 -2.05
CA ALA A 82 0.93 -5.86 -2.66
C ALA A 82 2.46 -5.99 -2.62
N GLY A 83 3.18 -4.88 -2.41
CA GLY A 83 4.64 -4.78 -2.39
C GLY A 83 5.27 -4.46 -3.74
N GLN A 84 4.47 -4.07 -4.74
CA GLN A 84 4.95 -3.76 -6.08
C GLN A 84 5.48 -2.32 -6.20
N TRP A 85 4.91 -1.37 -5.44
CA TRP A 85 5.40 0.00 -5.33
C TRP A 85 6.02 0.26 -3.95
N PRO A 86 7.08 1.09 -3.86
CA PRO A 86 7.63 1.49 -2.57
C PRO A 86 6.56 2.18 -1.73
N THR A 87 6.52 1.86 -0.43
CA THR A 87 5.69 2.59 0.53
C THR A 87 6.28 3.98 0.78
N PRO A 88 5.48 4.97 1.22
CA PRO A 88 5.99 6.27 1.62
C PRO A 88 7.15 6.19 2.63
N GLU A 89 7.07 5.23 3.57
CA GLU A 89 8.10 4.97 4.57
C GLU A 89 9.38 4.46 3.91
N ASN A 90 9.29 3.44 3.05
CA ASN A 90 10.45 2.92 2.33
C ASN A 90 11.08 3.97 1.41
N GLN A 91 10.26 4.83 0.80
CA GLN A 91 10.75 5.91 -0.06
C GLN A 91 11.45 7.00 0.76
N LEU A 92 10.93 7.33 1.94
CA LEU A 92 11.55 8.23 2.90
C LEU A 92 12.87 7.66 3.41
N GLU A 93 12.91 6.38 3.79
CA GLU A 93 14.13 5.70 4.22
C GLU A 93 15.21 5.71 3.13
N ARG A 94 14.84 5.45 1.87
CA ARG A 94 15.75 5.57 0.73
C ARG A 94 16.27 7.00 0.56
N MET A 95 15.42 8.01 0.75
CA MET A 95 15.82 9.42 0.67
C MET A 95 16.79 9.78 1.80
N VAL A 96 16.50 9.34 3.02
CA VAL A 96 17.39 9.51 4.17
C VAL A 96 18.74 8.84 3.93
N ALA A 97 18.75 7.60 3.44
CA ALA A 97 19.99 6.88 3.12
C ALA A 97 20.82 7.57 2.04
N ALA A 98 20.19 8.14 1.01
CA ALA A 98 20.89 8.92 -0.02
C ALA A 98 21.51 10.20 0.55
N LEU A 99 20.81 10.88 1.46
CA LEU A 99 21.35 12.06 2.16
C LEU A 99 22.49 11.69 3.11
N GLU A 100 22.43 10.53 3.77
CA GLU A 100 23.51 10.03 4.63
C GLU A 100 24.77 9.75 3.82
N ALA A 101 24.64 9.04 2.69
CA ALA A 101 25.74 8.82 1.77
C ALA A 101 26.34 10.16 1.28
N ALA A 102 25.51 11.17 1.03
CA ALA A 102 25.99 12.49 0.62
C ALA A 102 26.70 13.26 1.76
N ALA A 103 26.24 13.09 3.00
CA ALA A 103 26.84 13.69 4.19
C ALA A 103 28.18 13.04 4.58
N ASP A 104 28.34 11.75 4.28
CA ASP A 104 29.55 10.99 4.61
C ASP A 104 30.62 11.04 3.52
N ASP A 105 30.29 11.55 2.34
CA ASP A 105 31.24 11.77 1.26
C ASP A 105 32.29 12.83 1.62
N GLU A 106 33.52 12.37 1.88
CA GLU A 106 34.67 13.21 2.22
C GLU A 106 35.15 14.10 1.06
N GLY A 107 34.68 13.85 -0.16
CA GLY A 107 34.95 14.69 -1.33
C GLY A 107 34.10 15.97 -1.40
N ARG A 108 33.11 16.12 -0.50
CA ARG A 108 32.26 17.32 -0.41
C ARG A 108 32.74 18.26 0.67
N ASP A 109 32.41 19.54 0.51
CA ASP A 109 32.69 20.55 1.52
C ASP A 109 31.90 20.32 2.80
N ASP A 110 32.48 20.70 3.95
CA ASP A 110 31.90 20.48 5.26
C ASP A 110 30.56 21.22 5.46
N GLU A 111 30.36 22.37 4.81
CA GLU A 111 29.10 23.09 4.84
C GLU A 111 27.98 22.32 4.12
N GLU A 112 28.30 21.69 2.98
CA GLU A 112 27.35 20.84 2.23
C GLU A 112 26.99 19.58 3.03
N ARG A 113 28.00 18.92 3.61
CA ARG A 113 27.80 17.76 4.48
C ARG A 113 26.95 18.12 5.71
N GLY A 114 27.19 19.29 6.30
CA GLY A 114 26.39 19.85 7.39
C GLY A 114 24.92 20.06 7.00
N ARG A 115 24.66 20.59 5.81
CA ARG A 115 23.30 20.79 5.28
C ARG A 115 22.56 19.45 5.08
N PHE A 116 23.23 18.41 4.59
CA PHE A 116 22.62 17.09 4.45
C PHE A 116 22.25 16.47 5.81
N ARG A 117 23.12 16.60 6.83
CA ARG A 117 22.82 16.15 8.21
C ARG A 117 21.61 16.86 8.80
N GLN A 118 21.48 18.17 8.58
CA GLN A 118 20.30 18.92 9.03
C GLN A 118 19.02 18.46 8.32
N ALA A 119 19.09 18.21 7.01
CA ALA A 119 17.95 17.70 6.24
C ALA A 119 17.50 16.31 6.74
N ILE A 120 18.43 15.40 7.05
CA ILE A 120 18.12 14.07 7.63
C ILE A 120 17.37 14.22 8.96
N LEU A 121 17.86 15.08 9.86
CA LEU A 121 17.24 15.31 11.17
C LEU A 121 15.81 15.85 11.03
N ALA A 122 15.59 16.80 10.12
CA ALA A 122 14.26 17.34 9.86
C ALA A 122 13.30 16.27 9.33
N LEU A 123 13.74 15.44 8.37
CA LEU A 123 12.93 14.38 7.78
C LEU A 123 12.57 13.29 8.78
N ARG A 124 13.53 12.83 9.58
CA ARG A 124 13.30 11.84 10.63
C ARG A 124 12.36 12.38 11.72
N GLY A 125 12.50 13.65 12.09
CA GLY A 125 11.63 14.32 13.07
C GLY A 125 10.19 14.48 12.57
N ALA A 126 10.00 14.92 11.33
CA ALA A 126 8.68 15.06 10.72
C ALA A 126 7.97 13.70 10.55
N ALA A 127 8.70 12.65 10.15
CA ALA A 127 8.17 11.31 10.01
C ALA A 127 7.70 10.71 11.34
N TYR A 128 8.42 10.99 12.44
CA TYR A 128 8.03 10.57 13.78
C TYR A 128 6.67 11.16 14.20
N GLN A 129 6.38 12.40 13.82
CA GLN A 129 5.10 13.06 14.11
C GLN A 129 3.95 12.45 13.30
N VAL A 130 4.18 12.10 12.04
CA VAL A 130 3.17 11.43 11.20
C VAL A 130 2.88 10.01 11.72
N ALA A 131 3.91 9.26 12.14
CA ALA A 131 3.74 7.94 12.74
C ALA A 131 2.95 7.99 14.07
N ILE A 132 3.19 8.99 14.93
CA ILE A 132 2.39 9.24 16.13
C ILE A 132 0.94 9.59 15.77
N GLY A 133 0.72 10.41 14.74
CA GLY A 133 -0.61 10.76 14.26
C GLY A 133 -1.40 9.57 13.71
N ALA A 134 -0.74 8.67 12.99
CA ALA A 134 -1.36 7.44 12.47
C ALA A 134 -1.67 6.42 13.59
N LEU A 135 -0.82 6.33 14.61
CA LEU A 135 -1.04 5.46 15.79
C LEU A 135 -2.06 6.06 16.79
N GLY A 136 -2.23 7.39 16.81
CA GLY A 136 -3.25 8.10 17.57
C GLY A 136 -4.64 8.09 16.93
N GLY A 137 -4.80 7.47 15.77
CA GLY A 137 -6.01 7.45 14.96
C GLY A 137 -7.07 6.42 15.37
N ALA A 138 -7.53 6.49 16.62
CA ALA A 138 -8.89 6.10 17.01
C ALA A 138 -9.40 7.08 18.09
N GLY A 139 -9.85 8.26 17.63
CA GLY A 139 -10.56 9.24 18.45
C GLY A 139 -9.73 10.47 18.81
N GLY A 140 -9.90 11.57 18.07
CA GLY A 140 -9.19 12.81 18.36
C GLY A 140 -9.67 14.03 17.58
N ASN A 141 -10.97 14.16 17.31
CA ASN A 141 -11.53 15.49 17.12
C ASN A 141 -11.57 16.17 18.48
N MET A 142 -10.69 17.15 18.72
CA MET A 142 -10.95 18.37 19.49
C MET A 142 -9.72 19.30 19.39
N ILE A 143 -9.64 20.02 18.27
CA ILE A 143 -9.15 21.40 18.28
C ILE A 143 -10.21 22.21 17.54
N THR A 144 -11.17 22.71 18.30
CA THR A 144 -11.93 23.91 17.93
C THR A 144 -11.55 24.96 18.97
N GLY A 145 -11.14 26.13 18.49
CA GLY A 145 -10.91 27.30 19.35
C GLY A 145 -12.18 27.86 19.96
#